data_AF-A0A2V6SIU7-F1
#
_entry.id   AF-A0A2V6SIU7-F1
#
_cell.length_a   1.000
_cell.length_b   1.000
_cell.length_c   1.000
_cell.angle_alpha   90.00
_cell.angle_beta   90.00
_cell.angle_gamma   90.00
#
_symmetry.space_group_name_H-M   'P 1'
#
loop_
_entity.id
_entity.type
_entity.pdbx_description
1 polymer ?
#
loop_
_entity_poly.entity_id
_entity_poly.type
_entity_poly.pdbx_seq_one_letter_code
_entity_poly.pdbx_strand_id
1 'polypeptide(L)'
;EVEVYVVAGTVPELAPGVYHFGPGDFALRQLRAGDWRAALAEASSEPERVREAPVTLVLTAIAWRNAWKYRARAYRHFFWDAGTLLANLLATAVALGAPARLLLGFADATVDALLGLEAGREASLVLVPVGMGAPSPPAAPAVQPLRLAALPPSTREVDEPLVWAAIGASALPDGDSARLWVEEGRRDVPAGGRPLPVGPPDGTPEASPAPPGLALGETILRRGSTRTFARVGIPDDLLSTILDAAL
;
A
#
# COMPACT_ATOMS: atom_id res chain seq x y z
N GLU A 1 -8.05 -8.95 -4.50
CA GLU A 1 -6.86 -9.26 -5.33
C GLU A 1 -5.60 -8.57 -4.82
N VAL A 2 -5.73 -7.41 -4.18
CA VAL A 2 -4.62 -6.73 -3.50
C VAL A 2 -4.29 -7.45 -2.21
N GLU A 3 -3.02 -7.75 -1.98
CA GLU A 3 -2.51 -8.28 -0.71
C GLU A 3 -1.63 -7.24 -0.01
N VAL A 4 -1.39 -7.45 1.28
CA VAL A 4 -0.54 -6.58 2.10
C VAL A 4 0.55 -7.42 2.76
N TYR A 5 1.78 -7.01 2.53
CA TYR A 5 2.96 -7.53 3.18
C TYR A 5 3.54 -6.47 4.12
N VAL A 6 4.22 -6.92 5.16
CA VAL A 6 4.82 -6.07 6.19
C VAL A 6 6.30 -6.43 6.31
N VAL A 7 7.18 -5.46 6.08
CA VAL A 7 8.61 -5.56 6.39
C VAL A 7 8.86 -4.75 7.65
N ALA A 8 9.02 -5.45 8.78
CA ALA A 8 9.16 -4.86 10.10
C ALA A 8 10.61 -4.96 10.58
N GLY A 9 11.11 -3.84 11.12
CA GLY A 9 12.28 -3.79 11.99
C GLY A 9 11.88 -4.12 13.43
N THR A 10 12.44 -3.39 14.40
CA THR A 10 12.03 -3.55 15.80
C THR A 10 10.79 -2.70 16.07
N VAL A 11 9.63 -3.35 16.16
CA VAL A 11 8.35 -2.75 16.51
C VAL A 11 7.89 -3.38 17.84
N PRO A 12 7.28 -2.62 18.78
CA PRO A 12 6.71 -3.22 19.99
C PRO A 12 5.76 -4.36 19.63
N GLU A 13 5.93 -5.51 20.30
CA GLU A 13 5.10 -6.72 20.13
C GLU A 13 5.17 -7.40 18.74
N LEU A 14 6.03 -6.94 17.84
CA LEU A 14 6.26 -7.56 16.53
C LEU A 14 7.76 -7.73 16.29
N ALA A 15 8.21 -8.99 16.25
CA ALA A 15 9.61 -9.30 15.96
C ALA A 15 10.01 -8.80 14.56
N PRO A 16 11.29 -8.45 14.33
CA PRO A 16 11.76 -8.14 12.98
C PRO A 16 11.50 -9.28 12.00
N GLY A 17 10.98 -8.95 10.82
CA GLY A 17 10.65 -9.95 9.81
C GLY A 17 9.91 -9.41 8.60
N VAL A 18 9.71 -10.30 7.62
CA VAL A 18 8.77 -10.12 6.51
C VAL A 18 7.54 -10.95 6.81
N TYR A 19 6.36 -10.33 6.71
CA TYR A 19 5.08 -10.94 7.02
C TYR A 19 4.08 -10.76 5.87
N HIS A 20 3.18 -11.72 5.71
CA HIS A 20 1.96 -11.58 4.92
C HIS A 20 0.77 -11.35 5.86
N PHE A 21 -0.09 -10.39 5.55
CA PHE A 21 -1.33 -10.17 6.28
C PHE A 21 -2.45 -11.05 5.72
N GLY A 22 -2.96 -11.95 6.56
CA GLY A 22 -4.11 -12.79 6.27
C GLY A 22 -5.41 -12.12 6.70
N PRO A 23 -6.24 -11.58 5.79
CA PRO A 23 -7.49 -10.92 6.18
C PRO A 23 -8.55 -11.89 6.72
N GLY A 24 -8.47 -13.19 6.36
CA GLY A 24 -9.47 -14.19 6.77
C GLY A 24 -9.41 -14.54 8.26
N ASP A 25 -8.22 -14.59 8.84
CA ASP A 25 -7.96 -14.84 10.26
C ASP A 25 -7.40 -13.62 10.99
N PHE A 26 -7.30 -12.49 10.29
CA PHE A 26 -6.81 -11.21 10.81
C PHE A 26 -5.44 -11.32 11.50
N ALA A 27 -4.51 -12.04 10.86
CA ALA A 27 -3.22 -12.38 11.45
C ALA A 27 -2.06 -12.07 10.51
N LEU A 28 -0.88 -11.82 11.09
CA LEU A 28 0.38 -11.73 10.37
C LEU A 28 1.06 -13.10 10.35
N ARG A 29 1.35 -13.62 9.15
CA ARG A 29 2.15 -14.84 8.97
C ARG A 29 3.57 -14.47 8.64
N GLN A 30 4.52 -14.86 9.51
CA GLN A 30 5.93 -14.60 9.27
C GLN A 30 6.44 -15.46 8.10
N LEU A 31 6.92 -14.79 7.06
CA LEU A 31 7.56 -15.41 5.90
C LEU A 31 9.07 -15.53 6.09
N ARG A 32 9.67 -14.49 6.70
CA ARG A 32 11.11 -14.43 7.00
C ARG A 32 11.32 -13.81 8.37
N ALA A 33 12.19 -14.40 9.17
CA ALA A 33 12.67 -13.80 10.40
C ALA A 33 13.87 -12.88 10.13
N GLY A 34 14.07 -11.88 10.99
CA GLY A 34 15.19 -10.93 10.93
C GLY A 34 14.82 -9.59 10.32
N ASP A 35 15.66 -8.58 10.53
CA ASP A 35 15.43 -7.24 9.97
C ASP A 35 15.85 -7.19 8.49
N TRP A 36 14.86 -7.19 7.60
CA TRP A 36 15.06 -7.13 6.14
C TRP A 36 14.94 -5.72 5.56
N ARG A 37 14.85 -4.68 6.40
CA ARG A 37 14.72 -3.29 5.92
C ARG A 37 15.90 -2.84 5.10
N ALA A 38 17.11 -3.35 5.36
CA ALA A 38 18.29 -3.04 4.54
C ALA A 38 18.14 -3.56 3.09
N ALA A 39 17.67 -4.80 2.90
CA ALA A 39 17.42 -5.34 1.56
C ALA A 39 16.32 -4.56 0.83
N LEU A 40 15.25 -4.21 1.54
CA LEU A 40 14.16 -3.42 0.96
C LEU A 40 14.60 -1.99 0.61
N ALA A 41 15.45 -1.39 1.46
CA ALA A 41 16.00 -0.05 1.23
C ALA A 41 16.86 -0.01 -0.04
N GLU A 42 17.78 -0.97 -0.20
CA GLU A 42 18.64 -1.08 -1.39
C GLU A 42 17.83 -1.26 -2.68
N ALA A 43 16.65 -1.88 -2.61
CA ALA A 43 15.75 -2.03 -3.74
C ALA A 43 14.89 -0.78 -4.00
N SER A 44 14.86 0.23 -3.13
CA SER A 44 13.92 1.35 -3.21
C SER A 44 14.53 2.63 -3.79
N SER A 45 13.69 3.49 -4.36
CA SER A 45 14.09 4.83 -4.82
C SER A 45 14.41 5.82 -3.69
N GLU A 46 14.06 5.52 -2.43
CA GLU A 46 14.32 6.39 -1.27
C GLU A 46 14.85 5.53 -0.10
N PRO A 47 16.08 5.01 -0.19
CA PRO A 47 16.59 3.99 0.73
C PRO A 47 16.59 4.46 2.19
N GLU A 48 16.94 5.71 2.46
CA GLU A 48 16.94 6.26 3.82
C GLU A 48 15.54 6.27 4.43
N ARG A 49 14.50 6.56 3.64
CA ARG A 49 13.11 6.54 4.13
C ARG A 49 12.67 5.15 4.56
N VAL A 50 13.14 4.11 3.88
CA VAL A 50 12.90 2.71 4.22
C VAL A 50 13.70 2.28 5.46
N ARG A 51 14.96 2.74 5.59
CA ARG A 51 15.83 2.44 6.74
C ARG A 51 15.33 3.06 8.04
N GLU A 52 14.86 4.30 7.98
CA GLU A 52 14.38 5.04 9.14
C GLU A 52 12.98 4.63 9.57
N ALA A 53 12.19 4.01 8.67
CA ALA A 53 10.87 3.52 9.02
C ALA A 53 10.98 2.24 9.85
N PRO A 54 10.30 2.15 11.02
CA PRO A 54 10.22 0.92 11.79
C PRO A 54 9.45 -0.18 11.04
N VAL A 55 8.55 0.20 10.13
CA VAL A 55 7.77 -0.73 9.30
C VAL A 55 7.56 -0.17 7.90
N THR A 56 7.65 -1.03 6.89
CA THR A 56 7.25 -0.72 5.51
C THR A 56 6.18 -1.71 5.07
N LEU A 57 5.04 -1.20 4.63
CA LEU A 57 3.99 -2.01 3.99
C LEU A 57 4.30 -2.15 2.50
N VAL A 58 4.06 -3.32 1.94
CA VAL A 58 4.14 -3.54 0.49
C VAL A 58 2.79 -4.06 0.03
N LEU A 59 2.15 -3.33 -0.87
CA LEU A 59 0.93 -3.79 -1.52
C LEU A 59 1.32 -4.51 -2.80
N THR A 60 0.70 -5.65 -3.04
CA THR A 60 0.90 -6.48 -4.24
C THR A 60 -0.46 -6.73 -4.91
N ALA A 61 -0.47 -7.24 -6.14
CA ALA A 61 -1.69 -7.71 -6.78
C ALA A 61 -1.54 -9.11 -7.37
N ILE A 62 -2.50 -9.98 -7.02
CA ILE A 62 -2.61 -11.33 -7.59
C ILE A 62 -3.53 -11.29 -8.81
N ALA A 63 -2.95 -11.40 -10.01
CA ALA A 63 -3.66 -11.05 -11.23
C ALA A 63 -4.86 -11.95 -11.52
N TRP A 64 -4.70 -13.26 -11.36
CA TRP A 64 -5.72 -14.25 -11.71
C TRP A 64 -7.01 -14.08 -10.89
N ARG A 65 -6.94 -13.52 -9.66
CA ARG A 65 -8.10 -13.28 -8.78
C ARG A 65 -9.11 -12.29 -9.35
N ASN A 66 -8.68 -11.43 -10.27
CA ASN A 66 -9.55 -10.52 -11.01
C ASN A 66 -9.62 -10.81 -12.51
N ALA A 67 -8.56 -11.37 -13.09
CA ALA A 67 -8.50 -11.67 -14.52
C ALA A 67 -9.60 -12.66 -14.96
N TRP A 68 -10.04 -13.56 -14.07
CA TRP A 68 -11.13 -14.49 -14.40
C TRP A 68 -12.44 -13.79 -14.81
N LYS A 69 -12.72 -12.60 -14.26
CA LYS A 69 -13.91 -11.80 -14.55
C LYS A 69 -13.63 -10.65 -15.52
N TYR A 70 -12.51 -9.97 -15.33
CA TYR A 70 -12.22 -8.70 -16.01
C TYR A 70 -11.15 -8.79 -17.11
N ARG A 71 -10.53 -9.97 -17.32
CA ARG A 71 -9.48 -10.19 -18.32
C ARG A 71 -8.39 -9.11 -18.23
N ALA A 72 -7.88 -8.61 -19.35
CA ALA A 72 -6.88 -7.54 -19.41
C ALA A 72 -7.26 -6.26 -18.63
N ARG A 73 -8.55 -5.99 -18.40
CA ARG A 73 -8.98 -4.84 -17.59
C ARG A 73 -8.61 -5.00 -16.12
N ALA A 74 -8.33 -6.21 -15.64
CA ALA A 74 -7.86 -6.49 -14.29
C ALA A 74 -6.66 -5.61 -13.89
N TYR A 75 -5.76 -5.31 -14.84
CA TYR A 75 -4.63 -4.41 -14.61
C TYR A 75 -5.07 -3.06 -14.00
N ARG A 76 -6.14 -2.45 -14.54
CA ARG A 76 -6.66 -1.17 -14.00
C ARG A 76 -7.26 -1.32 -12.61
N HIS A 77 -7.92 -2.46 -12.36
CA HIS A 77 -8.51 -2.75 -11.06
C HIS A 77 -7.46 -2.83 -9.96
N PHE A 78 -6.27 -3.39 -10.24
CA PHE A 78 -5.19 -3.44 -9.24
C PHE A 78 -4.88 -2.07 -8.67
N PHE A 79 -4.75 -1.05 -9.52
CA PHE A 79 -4.43 0.30 -9.08
C PHE A 79 -5.62 1.04 -8.46
N TRP A 80 -6.86 0.76 -8.88
CA TRP A 80 -8.05 1.32 -8.23
C TRP A 80 -8.25 0.78 -6.81
N ASP A 81 -8.12 -0.53 -6.64
CA ASP A 81 -8.31 -1.19 -5.36
C ASP A 81 -7.13 -0.88 -4.43
N ALA A 82 -5.89 -0.91 -4.94
CA ALA A 82 -4.72 -0.47 -4.17
C ALA A 82 -4.82 1.00 -3.78
N GLY A 83 -5.22 1.89 -4.71
CA GLY A 83 -5.40 3.31 -4.41
C GLY A 83 -6.42 3.57 -3.30
N THR A 84 -7.51 2.81 -3.28
CA THR A 84 -8.51 2.88 -2.21
C THR A 84 -7.91 2.44 -0.87
N LEU A 85 -7.11 1.37 -0.84
CA LEU A 85 -6.44 0.90 0.36
C LEU A 85 -5.40 1.92 0.87
N LEU A 86 -4.62 2.50 -0.04
CA LEU A 86 -3.62 3.52 0.26
C LEU A 86 -4.25 4.78 0.86
N ALA A 87 -5.37 5.26 0.34
CA ALA A 87 -6.06 6.42 0.89
C ALA A 87 -6.42 6.22 2.38
N ASN A 88 -6.88 5.02 2.74
CA ASN A 88 -7.23 4.67 4.12
C ASN A 88 -5.99 4.55 5.00
N LEU A 89 -4.95 3.92 4.48
CA LEU A 89 -3.67 3.79 5.16
C LEU A 89 -3.09 5.16 5.48
N LEU A 90 -3.05 6.07 4.50
CA LEU A 90 -2.53 7.43 4.68
C LEU A 90 -3.37 8.22 5.68
N ALA A 91 -4.71 8.16 5.58
CA ALA A 91 -5.59 8.82 6.54
C ALA A 91 -5.40 8.28 7.97
N THR A 92 -5.23 6.97 8.12
CA THR A 92 -4.95 6.32 9.41
C THR A 92 -3.59 6.74 9.95
N ALA A 93 -2.55 6.77 9.10
CA ALA A 93 -1.21 7.18 9.47
C ALA A 93 -1.19 8.64 9.98
N VAL A 94 -1.88 9.55 9.28
CA VAL A 94 -2.08 10.94 9.72
C VAL A 94 -2.77 11.02 11.08
N ALA A 95 -3.86 10.28 11.28
CA ALA A 95 -4.59 10.26 12.55
C ALA A 95 -3.76 9.72 13.72
N LEU A 96 -2.80 8.82 13.45
CA LEU A 96 -1.88 8.26 14.43
C LEU A 96 -0.60 9.11 14.62
N GLY A 97 -0.44 10.22 13.89
CA GLY A 97 0.79 11.01 13.89
C GLY A 97 2.00 10.27 13.32
N ALA A 98 1.79 9.20 12.57
CA ALA A 98 2.83 8.38 11.97
C ALA A 98 3.08 8.84 10.52
N PRO A 99 4.24 9.43 10.19
CA PRO A 99 4.51 9.89 8.84
C PRO A 99 4.62 8.70 7.88
N ALA A 100 3.77 8.66 6.85
CA ALA A 100 3.81 7.67 5.78
C ALA A 100 4.26 8.30 4.45
N ARG A 101 4.91 7.52 3.59
CA ARG A 101 5.34 7.96 2.25
C ARG A 101 5.05 6.86 1.23
N LEU A 102 4.52 7.22 0.07
CA LEU A 102 4.38 6.28 -1.04
C LEU A 102 5.68 6.29 -1.86
N LEU A 103 6.26 5.10 -2.08
CA LEU A 103 7.38 4.90 -2.99
C LEU A 103 6.92 4.04 -4.16
N LEU A 104 6.91 4.64 -5.35
CA LEU A 104 6.51 4.00 -6.61
C LEU A 104 7.72 3.46 -7.40
N GLY A 105 8.92 3.95 -7.11
CA GLY A 105 10.17 3.45 -7.69
C GLY A 105 10.79 2.41 -6.78
N PHE A 106 10.90 1.18 -7.25
CA PHE A 106 11.64 0.10 -6.58
C PHE A 106 12.03 -0.97 -7.60
N ALA A 107 13.04 -1.78 -7.27
CA ALA A 107 13.50 -2.88 -8.08
C ALA A 107 12.53 -4.07 -7.97
N ASP A 108 11.57 -4.18 -8.90
CA ASP A 108 10.44 -5.10 -8.84
C ASP A 108 10.87 -6.54 -8.51
N ALA A 109 11.81 -7.10 -9.28
CA ALA A 109 12.27 -8.47 -9.09
C ALA A 109 12.93 -8.70 -7.72
N THR A 110 13.61 -7.69 -7.17
CA THR A 110 14.25 -7.77 -5.85
C THR A 110 13.20 -7.75 -4.75
N VAL A 111 12.20 -6.86 -4.85
CA VAL A 111 11.09 -6.79 -3.90
C VAL A 111 10.25 -8.07 -3.96
N ASP A 112 9.88 -8.53 -5.16
CA ASP A 112 9.09 -9.73 -5.37
C ASP A 112 9.81 -10.98 -4.81
N ALA A 113 11.13 -11.08 -5.00
CA ALA A 113 11.93 -12.14 -4.41
C ALA A 113 11.98 -12.06 -2.87
N LEU A 114 12.06 -10.85 -2.31
CA LEU A 114 12.02 -10.63 -0.86
C LEU A 114 10.69 -11.09 -0.27
N LEU A 115 9.57 -10.82 -0.94
CA LEU A 115 8.24 -11.26 -0.49
C LEU A 115 7.93 -12.72 -0.83
N GLY A 116 8.69 -13.32 -1.76
CA GLY A 116 8.48 -14.68 -2.24
C GLY A 116 7.30 -14.80 -3.20
N LEU A 117 7.08 -13.77 -4.02
CA LEU A 117 5.99 -13.75 -5.00
C LEU A 117 6.29 -14.68 -6.17
N GLU A 118 5.24 -15.28 -6.74
CA GLU A 118 5.37 -16.11 -7.94
C GLU A 118 5.26 -15.23 -9.20
N ALA A 119 6.32 -15.26 -10.01
CA ALA A 119 6.37 -14.55 -11.28
C ALA A 119 5.22 -15.00 -12.20
N GLY A 120 4.55 -14.05 -12.84
CA GLY A 120 3.38 -14.35 -13.66
C GLY A 120 2.10 -14.65 -12.85
N ARG A 121 2.12 -14.48 -11.52
CA ARG A 121 0.92 -14.58 -10.68
C ARG A 121 0.67 -13.37 -9.81
N GLU A 122 1.72 -12.86 -9.17
CA GLU A 122 1.66 -11.75 -8.24
C GLU A 122 2.83 -10.79 -8.47
N ALA A 123 2.61 -9.49 -8.31
CA ALA A 123 3.65 -8.47 -8.40
C ALA A 123 3.43 -7.36 -7.37
N SER A 124 4.53 -6.77 -6.91
CA SER A 124 4.53 -5.59 -6.05
C SER A 124 4.03 -4.34 -6.78
N LEU A 125 3.28 -3.50 -6.08
CA LEU A 125 2.69 -2.27 -6.64
C LEU A 125 3.27 -1.00 -6.02
N VAL A 126 3.52 -1.01 -4.71
CA VAL A 126 3.94 0.19 -3.96
C VAL A 126 4.56 -0.20 -2.62
N LEU A 127 5.60 0.53 -2.23
CA LEU A 127 6.15 0.48 -0.87
C LEU A 127 5.61 1.67 -0.08
N VAL A 128 5.27 1.44 1.18
CA VAL A 128 4.79 2.48 2.10
C VAL A 128 5.56 2.41 3.42
N PRO A 129 6.72 3.09 3.53
CA PRO A 129 7.40 3.26 4.80
C PRO A 129 6.55 4.11 5.74
N VAL A 130 6.33 3.62 6.96
CA VAL A 130 5.50 4.26 8.00
C VAL A 130 6.32 4.49 9.25
N GLY A 131 6.33 5.73 9.74
CA GLY A 131 7.15 6.17 10.86
C GLY A 131 8.56 6.59 10.43
N MET A 132 9.34 7.09 11.37
CA MET A 132 10.75 7.50 11.20
C MET A 132 11.51 7.27 12.52
N GLY A 133 12.84 7.44 12.48
CA GLY A 133 13.70 7.40 13.67
C GLY A 133 14.00 5.99 14.18
N ALA A 134 13.67 4.95 13.42
CA ALA A 134 14.13 3.61 13.75
C ALA A 134 15.67 3.50 13.60
N PRO A 135 16.34 2.71 14.44
CA PRO A 135 17.77 2.45 14.29
C PRO A 135 18.10 1.89 12.91
N SER A 136 19.30 2.19 12.43
CA SER A 136 19.80 1.67 11.16
C SER A 136 19.72 0.13 11.16
N PRO A 137 19.11 -0.48 10.13
CA PRO A 137 19.02 -1.93 10.05
C PRO A 137 20.40 -2.56 9.83
N PRO A 138 20.63 -3.79 10.33
CA PRO A 138 21.83 -4.55 9.98
C PRO A 138 21.88 -4.85 8.48
N ALA A 139 23.07 -5.15 7.96
CA ALA A 139 23.21 -5.62 6.58
C ALA A 139 22.34 -6.87 6.38
N ALA A 140 21.51 -6.85 5.34
CA ALA A 140 20.63 -7.98 5.04
C ALA A 140 21.43 -9.11 4.37
N PRO A 141 21.16 -10.38 4.72
CA PRO A 141 21.72 -11.51 4.00
C PRO A 141 21.12 -11.60 2.58
N ALA A 142 21.74 -12.39 1.71
CA ALA A 142 21.19 -12.66 0.40
C ALA A 142 19.78 -13.28 0.50
N VAL A 143 18.83 -12.72 -0.25
CA VAL A 143 17.44 -13.20 -0.29
C VAL A 143 17.41 -14.60 -0.92
N GLN A 144 17.00 -15.60 -0.13
CA GLN A 144 16.81 -16.97 -0.61
C GLN A 144 15.34 -17.21 -0.99
N PRO A 145 15.03 -18.05 -1.99
CA PRO A 145 13.66 -18.40 -2.34
C PRO A 145 12.88 -18.99 -1.16
N LEU A 146 11.64 -18.53 -0.94
CA LEU A 146 10.74 -19.12 0.05
C LEU A 146 10.13 -20.41 -0.50
N ARG A 147 10.12 -21.47 0.31
CA ARG A 147 9.44 -22.74 0.01
C ARG A 147 8.37 -23.00 1.06
N LEU A 148 7.28 -22.23 0.96
CA LEU A 148 6.15 -22.36 1.86
C LEU A 148 5.12 -23.32 1.25
N ALA A 149 4.60 -24.24 2.06
CA ALA A 149 3.47 -25.06 1.65
C ALA A 149 2.21 -24.19 1.63
N ALA A 150 1.80 -23.76 0.44
CA ALA A 150 0.56 -23.01 0.23
C ALA A 150 -0.54 -23.94 -0.29
N LEU A 151 -1.76 -23.77 0.23
CA LEU A 151 -2.92 -24.42 -0.37
C LEU A 151 -3.24 -23.73 -1.70
N PRO A 152 -3.53 -24.48 -2.78
CA PRO A 152 -3.92 -23.89 -4.05
C PRO A 152 -5.22 -23.10 -3.83
N PRO A 153 -5.21 -21.77 -4.10
CA PRO A 153 -6.34 -20.90 -3.79
C PRO A 153 -7.54 -21.13 -4.71
N SER A 154 -7.33 -21.79 -5.87
CA SER A 154 -8.37 -22.17 -6.81
C SER A 154 -7.97 -23.40 -7.62
N THR A 155 -8.95 -24.17 -8.10
CA THR A 155 -8.74 -25.27 -9.06
C THR A 155 -8.57 -24.77 -10.50
N ARG A 156 -8.88 -23.49 -10.76
CA ARG A 156 -8.72 -22.84 -12.07
C ARG A 156 -8.22 -21.41 -11.90
N GLU A 157 -7.19 -21.07 -12.65
CA GLU A 157 -6.66 -19.72 -12.73
C GLU A 157 -6.72 -19.26 -14.19
N VAL A 158 -6.98 -17.97 -14.37
CA VAL A 158 -7.00 -17.36 -15.69
C VAL A 158 -5.73 -16.56 -15.83
N ASP A 159 -4.88 -17.00 -16.74
CA ASP A 159 -3.73 -16.23 -17.18
C ASP A 159 -4.15 -15.13 -18.16
N GLU A 160 -3.49 -13.99 -18.05
CA GLU A 160 -3.75 -12.79 -18.84
C GLU A 160 -2.41 -12.12 -19.23
N PRO A 161 -1.80 -12.54 -20.35
CA PRO A 161 -0.45 -12.12 -20.72
C PRO A 161 -0.25 -10.61 -20.86
N LEU A 162 -1.30 -9.86 -21.23
CA LEU A 162 -1.24 -8.41 -21.35
C LEU A 162 -1.00 -7.71 -20.01
N VAL A 163 -1.47 -8.30 -18.91
CA VAL A 163 -1.20 -7.80 -17.56
C VAL A 163 0.29 -7.91 -17.27
N TRP A 164 0.88 -9.08 -17.52
CA TRP A 164 2.29 -9.34 -17.25
C TRP A 164 3.24 -8.59 -18.20
N ALA A 165 2.83 -8.41 -19.46
CA ALA A 165 3.55 -7.56 -20.40
C ALA A 165 3.59 -6.09 -19.92
N ALA A 166 2.47 -5.57 -19.37
CA ALA A 166 2.44 -4.22 -18.83
C ALA A 166 3.32 -4.07 -17.58
N ILE A 167 3.23 -5.01 -16.64
CA ILE A 167 4.08 -5.02 -15.42
C ILE A 167 5.56 -5.11 -15.80
N GLY A 168 5.92 -6.03 -16.68
CA GLY A 168 7.30 -6.21 -17.13
C GLY A 168 7.86 -5.01 -17.90
N ALA A 169 7.01 -4.29 -18.64
CA ALA A 169 7.43 -3.09 -19.38
C ALA A 169 7.75 -1.89 -18.48
N SER A 170 7.21 -1.86 -17.25
CA SER A 170 7.49 -0.82 -16.25
C SER A 170 8.50 -1.24 -15.17
N ALA A 171 9.01 -2.47 -15.22
CA ALA A 171 9.87 -3.01 -14.18
C ALA A 171 11.24 -2.33 -14.16
N LEU A 172 11.73 -2.03 -12.97
CA LEU A 172 13.04 -1.45 -12.72
C LEU A 172 14.01 -2.54 -12.23
N PRO A 173 15.25 -2.59 -12.75
CA PRO A 173 16.16 -3.70 -12.47
C PRO A 173 16.81 -3.61 -11.07
N ASP A 174 17.07 -2.41 -10.57
CA ASP A 174 17.77 -2.14 -9.32
C ASP A 174 17.34 -0.80 -8.69
N GLY A 175 17.75 -0.59 -7.43
CA GLY A 175 17.41 0.61 -6.68
C GLY A 175 17.98 1.88 -7.30
N ASP A 176 19.13 1.80 -7.96
CA ASP A 176 19.76 2.95 -8.63
C ASP A 176 18.93 3.42 -9.81
N SER A 177 18.46 2.49 -10.66
CA SER A 177 17.52 2.74 -11.75
C SER A 177 16.20 3.30 -11.22
N ALA A 178 15.72 2.80 -10.08
CA ALA A 178 14.54 3.34 -9.43
C ALA A 178 14.71 4.79 -8.94
N ARG A 179 15.88 5.13 -8.39
CA ARG A 179 16.21 6.51 -8.01
C ARG A 179 16.23 7.43 -9.22
N LEU A 180 16.93 7.02 -10.28
CA LEU A 180 17.01 7.79 -11.53
C LEU A 180 15.63 8.02 -12.14
N TRP A 181 14.79 6.99 -12.21
CA TRP A 181 13.43 7.09 -12.72
C TRP A 181 12.57 8.11 -11.93
N VAL A 182 12.66 8.11 -10.59
CA VAL A 182 11.97 9.09 -9.75
C VAL A 182 12.53 10.51 -9.97
N GLU A 183 13.84 10.66 -10.08
CA GLU A 183 14.49 11.96 -10.34
C GLU A 183 14.13 12.54 -11.71
N GLU A 184 14.03 11.69 -12.74
CA GLU A 184 13.55 12.07 -14.08
C GLU A 184 12.09 12.50 -14.02
N GLY A 185 11.22 11.70 -13.40
CA GLY A 185 9.81 12.06 -13.23
C GLY A 185 9.62 13.39 -12.48
N ARG A 186 10.45 13.69 -11.48
CA ARG A 186 10.42 14.98 -10.77
C ARG A 186 10.85 16.16 -11.65
N ARG A 187 11.78 15.95 -12.59
CA ARG A 187 12.23 16.98 -13.54
C ARG A 187 11.15 17.32 -14.57
N ASP A 188 10.35 16.32 -14.97
CA ASP A 188 9.29 16.48 -15.95
C ASP A 188 8.00 17.08 -15.38
N VAL A 189 7.85 17.10 -14.04
CA VAL A 189 6.78 17.86 -13.39
C VAL A 189 7.12 19.36 -13.47
N PRO A 190 6.31 20.19 -14.15
CA PRO A 190 6.55 21.63 -14.19
C PRO A 190 6.64 22.16 -12.76
N ALA A 191 7.69 22.93 -12.46
CA ALA A 191 7.91 23.55 -11.14
C ALA A 191 6.75 24.47 -10.66
N GLY A 192 5.72 24.69 -11.50
CA GLY A 192 4.52 25.46 -11.22
C GLY A 192 3.26 24.63 -10.94
N GLY A 193 3.37 23.31 -10.74
CA GLY A 193 2.24 22.52 -10.24
C GLY A 193 1.78 23.07 -8.90
N ARG A 194 0.60 23.71 -8.86
CA ARG A 194 0.01 24.19 -7.61
C ARG A 194 -0.12 22.95 -6.70
N PRO A 195 0.45 22.95 -5.48
CA PRO A 195 0.19 21.89 -4.52
C PRO A 195 -1.33 21.69 -4.47
N LEU A 196 -1.77 20.42 -4.48
CA LEU A 196 -3.17 20.15 -4.16
C LEU A 196 -3.44 20.82 -2.81
N PRO A 197 -4.53 21.61 -2.69
CA PRO A 197 -4.84 22.30 -1.45
C PRO A 197 -4.75 21.33 -0.27
N VAL A 198 -3.90 21.65 0.71
CA VAL A 198 -3.82 20.87 1.95
C VAL A 198 -4.96 21.36 2.84
N GLY A 199 -6.16 20.91 2.50
CA GLY A 199 -7.39 21.42 3.08
C GLY A 199 -8.53 21.34 2.06
N PRO A 200 -9.78 21.37 2.53
CA PRO A 200 -10.90 21.45 1.62
C PRO A 200 -10.85 22.79 0.85
N PRO A 201 -11.49 22.90 -0.33
CA PRO A 201 -11.50 24.12 -1.14
C PRO A 201 -11.87 25.38 -0.35
N ASP A 202 -11.36 26.54 -0.76
CA ASP A 202 -11.76 27.82 -0.16
C ASP A 202 -13.28 27.99 -0.23
N GLY A 203 -13.91 28.32 0.90
CA GLY A 203 -15.37 28.40 1.02
C GLY A 203 -16.06 27.10 1.44
N THR A 204 -15.30 26.01 1.66
CA THR A 204 -15.85 24.86 2.37
C THR A 204 -16.27 25.31 3.76
N PRO A 205 -17.53 25.09 4.18
CA PRO A 205 -17.97 25.41 5.52
C PRO A 205 -17.02 24.80 6.56
N GLU A 206 -16.75 25.51 7.66
CA GLU A 206 -16.14 24.86 8.81
C GLU A 206 -16.96 23.62 9.12
N ALA A 207 -16.32 22.45 9.05
CA ALA A 207 -16.99 21.21 9.37
C ALA A 207 -17.61 21.38 10.75
N SER A 208 -18.94 21.22 10.83
CA SER A 208 -19.62 21.21 12.12
C SER A 208 -18.86 20.23 13.02
N PRO A 209 -18.52 20.62 14.26
CA PRO A 209 -17.72 19.78 15.13
C PRO A 209 -18.37 18.41 15.13
N ALA A 210 -17.65 17.42 14.61
CA ALA A 210 -18.20 16.08 14.48
C ALA A 210 -18.71 15.70 15.88
N PRO A 211 -19.98 15.31 16.03
CA PRO A 211 -20.48 14.85 17.32
C PRO A 211 -19.50 13.79 17.82
N PRO A 212 -19.21 13.70 19.13
CA PRO A 212 -18.23 12.78 19.68
C PRO A 212 -18.43 11.40 19.06
N GLY A 213 -17.52 11.11 18.14
CA GLY A 213 -17.64 10.02 17.18
C GLY A 213 -16.51 9.05 17.41
N LEU A 214 -16.62 7.91 16.76
CA LEU A 214 -15.60 6.88 16.84
C LEU A 214 -14.31 7.41 16.19
N ALA A 215 -13.16 7.06 16.76
CA ALA A 215 -11.87 7.44 16.17
C ALA A 215 -11.81 7.00 14.69
N LEU A 216 -11.03 7.69 13.86
CA LEU A 216 -10.97 7.41 12.41
C LEU A 216 -10.76 5.92 12.11
N GLY A 217 -9.87 5.25 12.85
CA GLY A 217 -9.64 3.81 12.72
C GLY A 217 -10.89 2.97 12.98
N GLU A 218 -11.65 3.30 14.01
CA GLU A 218 -12.91 2.61 14.32
C GLU A 218 -14.01 2.93 13.29
N THR A 219 -14.04 4.15 12.77
CA THR A 219 -14.91 4.52 11.64
C THR A 219 -14.56 3.71 10.39
N ILE A 220 -13.26 3.55 10.08
CA ILE A 220 -12.77 2.75 8.94
C ILE A 220 -13.16 1.27 9.08
N LEU A 221 -13.09 0.73 10.29
CA LEU A 221 -13.50 -0.66 10.57
C LEU A 221 -15.01 -0.85 10.44
N ARG A 222 -15.82 0.16 10.79
CA ARG A 222 -17.29 0.08 10.75
C ARG A 222 -17.91 0.43 9.39
N ARG A 223 -17.23 1.20 8.54
CA ARG A 223 -17.74 1.62 7.21
C ARG A 223 -17.70 0.52 6.13
N GLY A 224 -17.63 -0.76 6.52
CA GLY A 224 -17.88 -1.83 5.56
C GLY A 224 -19.21 -1.60 4.85
N SER A 225 -19.47 -2.34 3.76
CA SER A 225 -20.79 -2.36 3.10
C SER A 225 -21.88 -3.01 3.98
N THR A 226 -21.81 -2.80 5.29
CA THR A 226 -22.96 -2.87 6.16
C THR A 226 -23.89 -1.75 5.70
N ARG A 227 -24.91 -2.14 4.93
CA ARG A 227 -26.09 -1.37 4.55
C ARG A 227 -26.90 -0.97 5.79
N THR A 228 -26.23 -0.43 6.79
CA THR A 228 -26.77 0.04 8.05
C THR A 228 -27.34 1.43 7.79
N PHE A 229 -28.36 1.46 6.94
CA PHE A 229 -29.13 2.67 6.71
C PHE A 229 -29.96 2.90 7.96
N ALA A 230 -29.58 3.91 8.74
CA ALA A 230 -30.45 4.42 9.77
C ALA A 230 -31.72 4.96 9.08
N ARG A 231 -32.91 4.51 9.50
CA ARG A 231 -34.20 5.01 8.98
C ARG A 231 -34.61 6.33 9.63
N VAL A 232 -33.65 7.21 9.85
CA VAL A 232 -33.82 8.54 10.41
C VAL A 232 -33.33 9.54 9.38
N GLY A 233 -34.02 10.68 9.28
CA GLY A 233 -33.64 11.75 8.36
C GLY A 233 -32.24 12.26 8.67
N ILE A 234 -31.48 12.59 7.63
CA ILE A 234 -30.18 13.27 7.77
C ILE A 234 -30.48 14.70 8.21
N PRO A 235 -29.90 15.18 9.33
CA PRO A 235 -30.00 16.57 9.74
C PRO A 235 -29.51 17.53 8.63
N ASP A 236 -30.12 18.71 8.55
CA ASP A 236 -29.87 19.70 7.48
C ASP A 236 -28.40 20.15 7.40
N ASP A 237 -27.76 20.33 8.56
CA ASP A 237 -26.34 20.67 8.69
C ASP A 237 -25.42 19.56 8.15
N LEU A 238 -25.74 18.30 8.46
CA LEU A 238 -24.96 17.15 7.99
C LEU A 238 -25.16 16.94 6.49
N LEU A 239 -26.39 17.07 5.98
CA LEU A 239 -26.68 16.99 4.55
C LEU A 239 -25.99 18.11 3.77
N SER A 240 -26.04 19.34 4.27
CA SER A 240 -25.37 20.49 3.65
C SER A 240 -23.86 20.28 3.59
N THR A 241 -23.25 19.81 4.68
CA THR A 241 -21.81 19.49 4.71
C THR A 241 -21.43 18.43 3.67
N ILE A 242 -22.25 17.37 3.51
CA ILE A 242 -22.01 16.33 2.50
C ILE A 242 -22.11 16.89 1.09
N LEU A 243 -23.11 17.73 0.82
CA LEU A 243 -23.31 18.33 -0.50
C LEU A 243 -22.21 19.34 -0.85
N ASP A 244 -21.79 20.15 0.11
CA ASP A 244 -20.72 21.15 -0.07
C ASP A 244 -19.35 20.50 -0.27
N ALA A 245 -19.08 19.35 0.38
CA ALA A 245 -17.83 18.61 0.21
C ALA A 245 -17.79 17.73 -1.06
N ALA A 246 -18.92 17.52 -1.72
CA ALA A 246 -19.04 16.67 -2.92
C ALA A 246 -18.97 17.44 -4.25
N LEU A 247 -19.05 18.77 -4.22
CA LEU A 247 -18.97 19.69 -5.35
C LEU A 247 -17.59 20.36 -5.43
#